data_AF-A0A7C9JBR7-F1
#
_entry.id   AF-A0A7C9JBR7-F1
#
_cell.length_a   1.000
_cell.length_b   1.000
_cell.length_c   1.000
_cell.angle_alpha   90.00
_cell.angle_beta   90.00
_cell.angle_gamma   90.00
#
_symmetry.space_group_name_H-M   'P 1'
#
loop_
_entity.id
_entity.type
_entity.pdbx_description
1 polymer ?
#
loop_
_entity_poly.entity_id
_entity_poly.type
_entity_poly.pdbx_seq_one_letter_code
_entity_poly.pdbx_strand_id
1 'polypeptide(L)'
;MAPVDHVAARAYRVPTPEPETDGTLGWDATTVVVVHVRAADVTGLGWTYADAACVPLVEGVLARAVTGRPGLVSCAISAVDIALWDAAARSVGLPLCRLLGRSGTSNGSPTTTASRACSSTGACGPRTAS
;
A
#
# COMPACT_ATOMS: atom_id res chain seq x y z
N MET A 1 1.25 -20.81 9.14
CA MET A 1 0.26 -19.74 9.24
C MET A 1 -1.12 -20.36 9.39
N ALA A 2 -2.02 -19.73 10.15
CA ALA A 2 -3.41 -20.18 10.30
C ALA A 2 -4.17 -20.13 8.96
N PRO A 3 -5.24 -20.93 8.78
CA PRO A 3 -6.10 -20.83 7.61
C PRO A 3 -6.81 -19.49 7.53
N VAL A 4 -7.03 -18.99 6.31
CA VAL A 4 -7.82 -17.78 6.07
C VAL A 4 -9.30 -18.07 6.37
N ASP A 5 -9.92 -17.24 7.21
CA ASP A 5 -11.33 -17.40 7.57
C ASP A 5 -12.23 -16.30 7.01
N HIS A 6 -11.69 -15.12 6.69
CA HIS A 6 -12.46 -14.00 6.15
C HIS A 6 -11.64 -13.09 5.22
N VAL A 7 -12.28 -12.61 4.16
CA VAL A 7 -11.74 -11.63 3.20
C VAL A 7 -12.79 -10.54 2.98
N ALA A 8 -12.42 -9.28 3.17
CA ALA A 8 -13.26 -8.12 2.89
C ALA A 8 -12.53 -7.10 2.03
N ALA A 9 -13.27 -6.39 1.18
CA ALA A 9 -12.72 -5.34 0.35
C ALA A 9 -13.58 -4.06 0.38
N ARG A 10 -12.94 -2.91 0.20
CA ARG A 10 -13.61 -1.61 0.03
C ARG A 10 -12.88 -0.79 -1.02
N ALA A 11 -13.63 -0.07 -1.84
CA ALA A 11 -13.10 0.89 -2.78
C ALA A 11 -13.22 2.32 -2.23
N TYR A 12 -12.16 3.10 -2.39
CA TYR A 12 -12.11 4.51 -2.03
C TYR A 12 -11.66 5.32 -3.24
N ARG A 13 -12.44 6.32 -3.61
CA ARG A 13 -12.08 7.27 -4.65
C ARG A 13 -11.43 8.49 -4.00
N VAL A 14 -10.16 8.74 -4.31
CA VAL A 14 -9.37 9.84 -3.77
C VAL A 14 -9.17 10.87 -4.88
N PRO A 15 -9.76 12.08 -4.79
CA PRO A 15 -9.58 13.12 -5.79
C PRO A 15 -8.11 13.52 -5.93
N THR A 16 -7.66 13.79 -7.15
CA THR A 16 -6.39 14.47 -7.39
C THR A 16 -6.54 15.97 -7.08
N PRO A 17 -5.48 16.68 -6.69
CA PRO A 17 -5.55 18.12 -6.47
C PRO A 17 -5.94 18.89 -7.74
N GLU A 18 -5.49 18.39 -8.89
CA GLU A 18 -5.76 18.92 -10.24
C GLU A 18 -5.94 17.75 -11.22
N PRO A 19 -6.62 17.92 -12.36
CA PRO A 19 -6.73 16.87 -13.37
C PRO A 19 -5.34 16.45 -13.89
N GLU A 20 -5.08 15.15 -13.89
CA GLU A 20 -3.82 14.52 -14.32
C GLU A 20 -4.00 13.80 -15.67
N THR A 21 -2.91 13.59 -16.41
CA THR A 21 -2.92 12.78 -17.64
C THR A 21 -1.56 12.12 -17.89
N ASP A 22 -1.56 10.93 -18.50
CA ASP A 22 -0.36 10.25 -19.03
C ASP A 22 -0.20 10.42 -20.56
N GLY A 23 -1.03 11.27 -21.19
CA GLY A 23 -1.10 11.47 -22.63
C GLY A 23 -2.06 10.53 -23.36
N THR A 24 -2.54 9.46 -22.72
CA THR A 24 -3.54 8.53 -23.28
C THR A 24 -4.86 8.59 -22.53
N LEU A 25 -4.82 8.84 -21.23
CA LEU A 25 -5.97 8.97 -20.36
C LEU A 25 -5.82 10.23 -19.51
N GLY A 26 -6.95 10.90 -19.23
CA GLY A 26 -7.03 11.93 -18.19
C GLY A 26 -7.87 11.43 -17.02
N TRP A 27 -7.52 11.82 -15.79
CA TRP A 27 -8.27 11.46 -14.58
C TRP A 27 -8.23 12.61 -13.57
N ASP A 28 -9.25 12.64 -12.70
CA ASP A 28 -9.40 13.61 -11.61
C ASP A 28 -9.43 12.92 -10.22
N ALA A 29 -9.22 11.60 -10.19
CA ALA A 29 -9.19 10.81 -8.98
C ALA A 29 -8.53 9.46 -9.21
N THR A 30 -7.96 8.93 -8.13
CA THR A 30 -7.44 7.56 -8.06
C THR A 30 -8.38 6.70 -7.21
N THR A 31 -8.79 5.55 -7.73
CA THR A 31 -9.55 4.57 -6.95
C THR A 31 -8.60 3.55 -6.34
N VAL A 32 -8.66 3.42 -5.02
CA VAL A 32 -7.91 2.44 -4.23
C VAL A 32 -8.87 1.37 -3.74
N VAL A 33 -8.59 0.11 -4.05
CA VAL A 33 -9.27 -1.04 -3.45
C VAL A 33 -8.41 -1.55 -2.30
N VAL A 34 -8.92 -1.43 -1.09
CA VAL A 34 -8.28 -1.91 0.14
C VAL A 34 -8.91 -3.25 0.52
N VAL A 35 -8.06 -4.21 0.86
CA VAL A 35 -8.42 -5.58 1.21
C VAL A 35 -7.92 -5.89 2.61
N HIS A 36 -8.78 -6.48 3.42
CA HIS A 36 -8.41 -7.08 4.70
C HIS A 36 -8.59 -8.59 4.62
N VAL A 37 -7.57 -9.33 5.05
CA VAL A 37 -7.61 -10.79 5.17
C VAL A 37 -7.41 -11.17 6.62
N ARG A 38 -8.36 -11.93 7.17
CA ARG A 38 -8.26 -12.48 8.53
C ARG A 38 -7.83 -13.93 8.49
N ALA A 39 -6.84 -14.25 9.31
CA ALA A 39 -6.40 -15.60 9.60
C ALA A 39 -6.15 -15.72 11.10
N ALA A 40 -7.01 -16.47 11.79
CA ALA A 40 -7.03 -16.55 13.26
C ALA A 40 -7.17 -15.15 13.90
N ASP A 41 -6.29 -14.78 14.82
CA ASP A 41 -6.28 -13.52 15.55
C ASP A 41 -5.60 -12.37 14.79
N VAL A 42 -5.10 -12.64 13.59
CA VAL A 42 -4.35 -11.68 12.78
C VAL A 42 -5.18 -11.21 11.59
N THR A 43 -5.14 -9.89 11.35
CA THR A 43 -5.66 -9.28 10.12
C THR A 43 -4.52 -8.61 9.38
N GLY A 44 -4.31 -9.02 8.13
CA GLY A 44 -3.40 -8.35 7.21
C GLY A 44 -4.14 -7.38 6.30
N LEU A 45 -3.44 -6.32 5.89
CA LEU A 45 -3.94 -5.29 4.99
C LEU A 45 -3.15 -5.30 3.69
N GLY A 46 -3.87 -5.19 2.57
CA GLY A 46 -3.28 -4.97 1.25
C GLY A 46 -4.17 -4.07 0.42
N TRP A 47 -3.61 -3.48 -0.63
CA TRP A 47 -4.35 -2.53 -1.47
C TRP A 47 -3.84 -2.57 -2.90
N THR A 48 -4.66 -2.08 -3.83
CA THR A 48 -4.28 -1.88 -5.24
C THR A 48 -5.05 -0.70 -5.83
N TYR A 49 -4.53 -0.11 -6.89
CA TYR A 49 -5.26 0.87 -7.69
C TYR A 49 -6.10 0.11 -8.72
N ALA A 50 -7.41 0.15 -8.57
CA ALA A 50 -8.35 -0.56 -9.44
C ALA A 50 -9.74 0.07 -9.34
N ASP A 51 -10.60 -0.25 -10.30
CA ASP A 51 -12.00 0.16 -10.26
C ASP A 51 -12.78 -0.50 -9.09
N ALA A 52 -13.82 0.17 -8.60
CA ALA A 52 -14.68 -0.35 -7.54
C ALA A 52 -15.33 -1.70 -7.90
N ALA A 53 -15.49 -2.02 -9.18
CA ALA A 53 -15.95 -3.32 -9.66
C ALA A 53 -15.08 -4.50 -9.21
N CYS A 54 -13.83 -4.27 -8.77
CA CYS A 54 -13.00 -5.32 -8.20
C CYS A 54 -13.46 -5.79 -6.81
N VAL A 55 -14.23 -4.99 -6.06
CA VAL A 55 -14.72 -5.37 -4.71
C VAL A 55 -15.49 -6.70 -4.72
N PRO A 56 -16.57 -6.88 -5.52
CA PRO A 56 -17.29 -8.15 -5.57
C PRO A 56 -16.45 -9.31 -6.13
N LEU A 57 -15.46 -9.03 -6.98
CA LEU A 57 -14.51 -10.05 -7.44
C LEU A 57 -13.64 -10.55 -6.29
N VAL A 58 -13.13 -9.63 -5.45
CA VAL A 58 -12.33 -9.96 -4.27
C VAL A 58 -13.17 -10.74 -3.25
N GLU A 59 -14.35 -10.24 -2.90
CA GLU A 59 -15.21 -10.85 -1.88
C GLU A 59 -15.89 -12.14 -2.36
N GLY A 60 -16.01 -12.35 -3.67
CA GLY A 60 -16.67 -13.51 -4.26
C GLY A 60 -15.70 -14.57 -4.80
N VAL A 61 -14.94 -14.23 -5.84
CA VAL A 61 -14.09 -15.20 -6.54
C VAL A 61 -12.82 -15.48 -5.72
N LEU A 62 -12.13 -14.41 -5.29
CA LEU A 62 -10.84 -14.56 -4.62
C LEU A 62 -11.01 -15.06 -3.19
N ALA A 63 -11.99 -14.56 -2.43
CA ALA A 63 -12.32 -15.06 -1.11
C ALA A 63 -12.51 -16.59 -1.13
N ARG A 64 -13.38 -17.10 -2.01
CA ARG A 64 -13.59 -18.56 -2.16
C ARG A 64 -12.32 -19.31 -2.54
N ALA A 65 -11.43 -18.70 -3.31
CA ALA A 65 -10.17 -19.32 -3.69
C ALA A 65 -9.16 -19.40 -2.54
N VAL A 66 -9.24 -18.54 -1.52
CA VAL A 66 -8.24 -18.50 -0.44
C VAL A 66 -8.76 -19.00 0.92
N THR A 67 -10.06 -18.92 1.17
CA THR A 67 -10.66 -19.39 2.43
C THR A 67 -10.32 -20.85 2.71
N GLY A 68 -9.97 -21.14 3.97
CA GLY A 68 -9.59 -22.47 4.44
C GLY A 68 -8.17 -22.90 4.06
N ARG A 69 -7.47 -22.14 3.20
CA ARG A 69 -6.09 -22.45 2.84
C ARG A 69 -5.13 -21.78 3.84
N PRO A 70 -4.08 -22.48 4.29
CA PRO A 70 -2.96 -21.84 4.97
C PRO A 70 -2.30 -20.90 3.96
N GLY A 71 -2.42 -19.58 4.19
CA GLY A 71 -1.99 -18.59 3.20
C GLY A 71 -0.48 -18.61 2.95
N LEU A 72 -0.11 -18.23 1.70
CA LEU A 72 1.20 -17.80 1.16
C LEU A 72 1.33 -18.16 -0.35
N VAL A 73 0.45 -18.99 -0.92
CA VAL A 73 0.54 -19.44 -2.32
C VAL A 73 -0.72 -19.07 -3.13
N SER A 74 -1.19 -17.82 -3.03
CA SER A 74 -2.28 -17.34 -3.89
C SER A 74 -1.82 -16.10 -4.67
N CYS A 75 -1.43 -16.31 -5.93
CA CYS A 75 -1.15 -15.24 -6.89
C CYS A 75 -2.44 -14.50 -7.34
N ALA A 76 -3.39 -14.29 -6.43
CA ALA A 76 -4.59 -13.52 -6.67
C ALA A 76 -4.26 -12.02 -6.86
N ILE A 77 -5.28 -11.17 -7.08
CA ILE A 77 -5.14 -9.70 -7.12
C ILE A 77 -4.08 -9.25 -6.11
N SER A 78 -3.12 -8.42 -6.53
CA SER A 78 -1.97 -8.03 -5.70
C SER A 78 -2.37 -7.52 -4.31
N ALA A 79 -3.53 -6.87 -4.17
CA ALA A 79 -4.06 -6.46 -2.87
C ALA A 79 -4.32 -7.65 -1.91
N VAL A 80 -4.85 -8.77 -2.40
CA VAL A 80 -5.08 -9.99 -1.61
C VAL A 80 -3.76 -10.63 -1.21
N ASP A 81 -2.81 -10.73 -2.16
CA ASP A 81 -1.47 -11.27 -1.88
C ASP A 81 -0.72 -10.43 -0.84
N ILE A 82 -0.72 -9.10 -0.99
CA ILE A 82 -0.13 -8.18 -0.02
C ILE A 82 -0.79 -8.35 1.36
N ALA A 83 -2.12 -8.46 1.43
CA ALA A 83 -2.83 -8.67 2.69
C ALA A 83 -2.44 -10.00 3.36
N LEU A 84 -2.27 -11.06 2.57
CA LEU A 84 -1.81 -12.36 3.08
C LEU A 84 -0.38 -12.27 3.64
N TRP A 85 0.51 -11.56 2.96
CA TRP A 85 1.89 -11.35 3.42
C TRP A 85 1.95 -10.46 4.67
N ASP A 86 1.13 -9.41 4.76
CA ASP A 86 1.03 -8.58 5.96
C ASP A 86 0.49 -9.39 7.14
N ALA A 87 -0.51 -10.26 6.93
CA ALA A 87 -0.99 -11.19 7.95
C ALA A 87 0.11 -12.18 8.39
N ALA A 88 0.90 -12.70 7.45
CA ALA A 88 2.01 -13.59 7.75
C ALA A 88 3.04 -12.91 8.66
N ALA A 89 3.46 -11.69 8.32
CA ALA A 89 4.42 -10.90 9.09
C ALA A 89 3.93 -10.61 10.52
N ARG A 90 2.67 -10.19 10.65
CA ARG A 90 2.04 -9.94 11.95
C ARG A 90 1.92 -11.19 12.80
N SER A 91 1.63 -12.35 12.20
CA SER A 91 1.52 -13.62 12.94
C SER A 91 2.81 -14.08 13.60
N VAL A 92 3.96 -13.62 13.09
CA VAL A 92 5.29 -13.90 13.67
C VAL A 92 5.89 -12.68 14.36
N GLY A 93 5.13 -11.60 14.54
CA GLY A 93 5.58 -10.37 15.19
C GLY A 93 6.72 -9.63 14.48
N LEU A 94 6.89 -9.83 13.17
CA LEU A 94 7.95 -9.22 12.38
C LEU A 94 7.42 -8.09 11.48
N PRO A 95 8.22 -7.03 11.24
CA PRO A 95 7.98 -6.16 10.09
C PRO A 95 8.03 -6.97 8.78
N LEU A 96 7.12 -6.70 7.85
CA LEU A 96 7.04 -7.41 6.56
C LEU A 96 8.38 -7.44 5.82
N CYS A 97 9.13 -6.34 5.80
CA CYS A 97 10.45 -6.30 5.16
C CYS A 97 11.48 -7.24 5.80
N ARG A 98 11.39 -7.46 7.12
CA ARG A 98 12.24 -8.43 7.82
C ARG A 98 11.82 -9.86 7.52
N LEU A 99 10.52 -10.11 7.43
CA LEU A 99 10.00 -11.42 7.01
C LEU A 99 10.49 -11.75 5.58
N LEU A 100 10.45 -10.78 4.67
CA LEU A 100 10.92 -10.91 3.28
C LEU A 100 12.44 -10.90 3.12
N GLY A 101 13.20 -10.97 4.21
CA GLY A 101 14.65 -11.16 4.16
C GLY A 101 15.48 -9.90 3.96
N ARG A 102 15.00 -8.71 4.38
CA ARG A 102 15.83 -7.49 4.39
C ARG A 102 17.14 -7.73 5.16
N SER A 103 18.25 -7.79 4.41
CA SER A 103 19.62 -7.77 4.90
C SER A 103 20.02 -6.31 5.19
N GLY A 104 20.21 -5.99 6.46
CA GLY A 104 20.35 -4.60 6.90
C GLY A 104 21.60 -3.90 6.38
N THR A 105 21.45 -2.63 6.00
CA THR A 105 22.38 -1.59 6.47
C THR A 105 21.58 -0.61 7.32
N SER A 106 22.00 -0.44 8.57
CA SER A 106 21.57 0.64 9.42
C SER A 106 22.15 1.94 8.86
N ASN A 107 21.35 2.67 8.10
CA ASN A 107 21.48 4.12 8.08
C ASN A 107 20.11 4.70 7.77
N GLY A 108 19.56 5.46 8.72
CA GLY A 108 18.39 6.28 8.43
C GLY A 108 18.75 7.19 7.28
N SER A 109 18.14 6.99 6.11
CA SER A 109 18.11 8.04 5.11
C SER A 109 17.12 9.08 5.65
N PRO A 110 17.54 10.31 6.00
CA PRO A 110 16.59 11.37 6.19
C PRO A 110 16.06 11.69 4.79
N THR A 111 14.87 11.19 4.46
CA THR A 111 14.07 11.76 3.37
C THR A 111 13.52 13.11 3.83
N THR A 112 14.42 14.05 4.13
CA THR A 112 14.09 15.46 4.11
C THR A 112 14.15 15.88 2.66
N THR A 113 13.05 15.69 1.94
CA THR A 113 12.79 16.48 0.73
C THR A 113 12.56 17.91 1.22
N ALA A 114 13.65 18.66 1.41
CA ALA A 114 13.57 20.11 1.54
C ALA A 114 13.14 20.64 0.17
N SER A 115 11.83 20.68 -0.08
CA SER A 115 11.28 21.52 -1.14
C SER A 115 11.65 22.95 -0.76
N ARG A 116 12.65 23.51 -1.45
CA ARG A 116 12.92 24.95 -1.40
C ARG A 116 11.64 25.65 -1.82
N ALA A 117 10.94 26.27 -0.87
CA ALA A 117 9.98 27.29 -1.19
C ALA A 117 10.76 28.40 -1.90
N CYS A 118 10.52 28.57 -3.20
CA CYS A 118 10.93 29.75 -3.92
C CYS A 118 10.01 30.89 -3.44
N SER A 119 10.32 31.49 -2.31
CA SER A 119 9.66 32.72 -1.87
C SER A 119 10.22 33.88 -2.70
N SER A 120 9.43 34.30 -3.67
CA SER A 120 9.64 35.46 -4.51
C SER A 120 9.60 36.76 -3.69
N THR A 121 10.67 37.11 -2.97
CA THR A 121 10.94 38.49 -2.56
C THR A 121 12.40 38.71 -2.11
N GLY A 122 13.15 39.48 -2.88
CA GLY A 122 14.10 40.48 -2.34
C GLY A 122 15.45 40.05 -1.75
N ALA A 123 16.51 40.49 -2.43
CA ALA A 123 17.83 40.87 -1.91
C ALA A 123 18.85 39.75 -1.57
N CYS A 124 19.67 39.43 -2.58
CA CYS A 124 21.00 38.85 -2.42
C CYS A 124 21.97 39.94 -1.94
N GLY A 125 22.62 39.73 -0.80
CA GLY A 125 23.71 40.58 -0.30
C GLY A 125 24.64 39.78 0.61
N PRO A 126 25.96 39.72 0.34
CA PRO A 126 26.90 38.98 1.17
C PRO A 126 27.20 39.74 2.47
N ARG A 127 26.97 39.12 3.63
CA ARG A 127 27.55 39.57 4.91
C ARG A 127 28.73 38.66 5.25
N THR A 128 29.92 39.23 5.10
CA THR A 128 31.19 38.74 5.66
C THR A 128 31.13 38.72 7.18
N ALA A 129 31.66 37.67 7.81
CA ALA A 129 31.94 37.61 9.24
C ALA A 129 33.45 37.37 9.43
N SER A 130 34.04 38.25 10.24
CA SER A 130 35.41 38.30 10.79
C SER A 130 36.55 38.71 9.86
#